data_AF-A0A200QQ16-F1
#
_entry.id   AF-A0A200QQ16-F1
#
_cell.length_a   1.000
_cell.length_b   1.000
_cell.length_c   1.000
_cell.angle_alpha   90.00
_cell.angle_beta   90.00
_cell.angle_gamma   90.00
#
_symmetry.space_group_name_H-M   'P 1'
#
loop_
_entity.id
_entity.type
_entity.pdbx_description
1 polymer ?
#
loop_
_entity_poly.entity_id
_entity_poly.type
_entity_poly.pdbx_seq_one_letter_code
_entity_poly.pdbx_strand_id
1 'polypeptide(L)'
;MMISRPSIDNNDEVRQKNKKQSYLPLDFLAREFKGKKEIKIGLVNIGDDQGKEEEWRELGKTSLVNFERVSRDRRWEDYFPEWIDEEKKWRSPSCPEIPMPNYENYDEFDVVVSNVPCGNESEKEGIRDVFRLQVNLVVANLVVRNGRYINGQDRSIYVVFIGSCGPMWEIFRCDDLIRHEGKVWIYKPDLRRLKQKVLMPVGTCQLGLTYKKQGEEKFMFNHSLSKLNKPIEFDHPKEAYVTLLHSSETYVCGAIALAQSIIQTNSTKDLVLLADKKISEKSLRGLRAAGWKIKQIERIRSPLAEKNAYNEWNYSKLRIWQLTQYDKIIFIDSDLVILKNIDEFFEYPQLSAVGNNQVLFNSGLMLIEPSNCVFEMLMKKRYSLISYNGGDQGFLNEAFTWWHRLQTKLNYLKNYENVNDTKHVLPGSVFAIHYLGLKPWMCYRDYDCNWDKLDHRLFASDSAHKKWWRVYDAMPKRLHGFCDLSKSMDLRIKKWRRRAEDAGFPDEHWKIKVKDPRQHH
;
A
#
# COMPACT_ATOMS: atom_id res chain seq x y z
N MET A 1 -5.75 -44.85 74.11
CA MET A 1 -6.47 -45.71 73.15
C MET A 1 -6.12 -45.24 71.74
N MET A 2 -5.36 -46.07 71.02
CA MET A 2 -5.11 -45.93 69.58
C MET A 2 -6.38 -46.28 68.82
N ILE A 3 -6.75 -45.49 67.80
CA ILE A 3 -7.61 -45.95 66.70
C ILE A 3 -7.02 -45.43 65.39
N SER A 4 -6.62 -46.38 64.56
CA SER A 4 -6.17 -46.30 63.18
C SER A 4 -7.30 -45.91 62.22
N ARG A 5 -6.95 -45.24 61.11
CA ARG A 5 -7.77 -45.22 59.88
C ARG A 5 -6.90 -45.53 58.65
N PRO A 6 -7.41 -46.29 57.67
CA PRO A 6 -6.64 -46.79 56.53
C PRO A 6 -6.64 -45.84 55.34
N SER A 7 -5.60 -45.97 54.53
CA SER A 7 -5.44 -45.42 53.18
C SER A 7 -6.47 -46.00 52.21
N ILE A 8 -7.10 -45.14 51.41
CA ILE A 8 -7.77 -45.52 50.16
C ILE A 8 -7.17 -44.66 49.04
N ASP A 9 -6.63 -45.36 48.04
CA ASP A 9 -6.03 -44.88 46.80
C ASP A 9 -6.94 -43.90 46.04
N ASN A 10 -6.39 -42.73 45.70
CA ASN A 10 -7.01 -41.73 44.81
C ASN A 10 -6.23 -41.56 43.49
N ASN A 11 -5.38 -42.55 43.13
CA ASN A 11 -4.48 -42.42 41.98
C ASN A 11 -5.08 -42.83 40.63
N ASP A 12 -6.28 -43.40 40.59
CA ASP A 12 -6.89 -43.86 39.34
C ASP A 12 -7.90 -42.86 38.73
N GLU A 13 -8.49 -41.95 39.52
CA GLU A 13 -9.40 -40.92 38.97
C GLU A 13 -8.69 -39.72 38.36
N VAL A 14 -7.43 -39.46 38.73
CA VAL A 14 -6.63 -38.36 38.15
C VAL A 14 -6.01 -38.76 36.81
N ARG A 15 -5.83 -40.07 36.54
CA ARG A 15 -5.27 -40.57 35.27
C ARG A 15 -6.25 -40.61 34.10
N GLN A 16 -7.57 -40.47 34.34
CA GLN A 16 -8.57 -40.52 33.26
C GLN A 16 -9.14 -39.17 32.82
N LYS A 17 -8.72 -38.04 33.44
CA LYS A 17 -9.15 -36.69 33.05
C LYS A 17 -8.24 -35.97 32.04
N ASN A 18 -7.13 -36.56 31.60
CA ASN A 18 -6.29 -36.05 30.51
C ASN A 18 -6.69 -36.63 29.13
N LYS A 19 -7.99 -36.72 28.84
CA LYS A 19 -8.45 -37.00 27.47
C LYS A 19 -8.35 -35.71 26.64
N LYS A 20 -7.33 -35.67 25.78
CA LYS A 20 -7.20 -34.88 24.53
C LYS A 20 -8.05 -33.60 24.50
N GLN A 21 -7.50 -32.50 25.01
CA GLN A 21 -7.96 -31.19 24.58
C GLN A 21 -7.56 -31.06 23.10
N SER A 22 -8.53 -31.18 22.20
CA SER A 22 -8.28 -31.27 20.77
C SER A 22 -7.48 -30.07 20.29
N TYR A 23 -6.32 -30.31 19.71
CA TYR A 23 -5.50 -29.24 19.15
C TYR A 23 -6.21 -28.70 17.90
N LEU A 24 -6.83 -27.54 18.07
CA LEU A 24 -7.77 -26.95 17.13
C LEU A 24 -7.34 -26.91 15.65
N PRO A 25 -6.08 -26.59 15.29
CA PRO A 25 -5.67 -26.64 13.88
C PRO A 25 -5.55 -28.08 13.34
N LEU A 26 -5.12 -29.05 14.16
CA LEU A 26 -5.02 -30.46 13.73
C LEU A 26 -6.40 -31.01 13.40
N ASP A 27 -7.38 -30.76 14.26
CA ASP A 27 -8.78 -31.18 14.06
C ASP A 27 -9.38 -30.58 12.78
N PHE A 28 -9.13 -29.29 12.53
CA PHE A 28 -9.59 -28.63 11.32
C PHE A 28 -8.98 -29.27 10.08
N LEU A 29 -7.65 -29.41 10.03
CA LEU A 29 -6.94 -29.95 8.88
C LEU A 29 -7.26 -31.44 8.65
N ALA A 30 -7.42 -32.23 9.72
CA ALA A 30 -7.83 -33.63 9.62
C ALA A 30 -9.19 -33.80 8.95
N ARG A 31 -10.12 -32.85 9.16
CA ARG A 31 -11.42 -32.83 8.47
C ARG A 31 -11.28 -32.43 7.00
N GLU A 32 -10.50 -31.39 6.70
CA GLU A 32 -10.30 -30.89 5.33
C GLU A 32 -9.63 -31.95 4.43
N PHE A 33 -8.69 -32.73 4.98
CA PHE A 33 -7.97 -33.76 4.24
C PHE A 33 -8.55 -35.17 4.42
N LYS A 34 -9.81 -35.29 4.87
CA LYS A 34 -10.47 -36.59 5.07
C LYS A 34 -10.45 -37.41 3.77
N GLY A 35 -9.90 -38.63 3.84
CA GLY A 35 -9.80 -39.54 2.70
C GLY A 35 -8.51 -39.41 1.88
N LYS A 36 -7.63 -38.45 2.19
CA LYS A 36 -6.27 -38.41 1.65
C LYS A 36 -5.40 -39.42 2.39
N LYS A 37 -4.62 -40.21 1.64
CA LYS A 37 -3.78 -41.29 2.19
C LYS A 37 -2.66 -40.78 3.11
N GLU A 38 -2.03 -39.66 2.75
CA GLU A 38 -0.93 -39.06 3.49
C GLU A 38 -0.94 -37.55 3.26
N ILE A 39 -0.85 -36.76 4.33
CA ILE A 39 -0.74 -35.29 4.28
C ILE A 39 0.74 -34.94 4.40
N LYS A 40 1.27 -34.13 3.49
CA LYS A 40 2.66 -33.67 3.53
C LYS A 40 2.75 -32.29 4.19
N ILE A 41 3.50 -32.18 5.27
CA ILE A 41 3.55 -31.00 6.14
C ILE A 41 4.97 -30.42 6.17
N GLY A 42 5.13 -29.19 5.68
CA GLY A 42 6.38 -28.44 5.77
C GLY A 42 6.44 -27.63 7.06
N LEU A 43 7.47 -27.84 7.87
CA LEU A 43 7.66 -27.16 9.15
C LEU A 43 8.73 -26.08 9.02
N VAL A 44 8.36 -24.82 9.24
CA VAL A 44 9.24 -23.65 9.07
C VAL A 44 9.38 -22.91 10.40
N ASN A 45 10.59 -22.75 10.93
CA ASN A 45 10.82 -21.99 12.17
C ASN A 45 10.01 -22.52 13.39
N ILE A 46 9.83 -23.84 13.54
CA ILE A 46 9.05 -24.42 14.65
C ILE A 46 9.83 -24.44 15.99
N GLY A 47 11.13 -24.13 15.97
CA GLY A 47 12.03 -24.18 17.12
C GLY A 47 12.45 -25.62 17.46
N ASP A 48 13.53 -25.79 18.24
CA ASP A 48 14.08 -27.10 18.64
C ASP A 48 13.24 -27.84 19.70
N ASP A 49 11.99 -27.41 19.93
CA ASP A 49 11.10 -28.03 20.89
C ASP A 49 10.50 -29.30 20.27
N GLN A 50 11.17 -30.44 20.49
CA GLN A 50 10.81 -31.74 19.92
C GLN A 50 9.32 -32.09 20.11
N GLY A 51 8.71 -31.66 21.22
CA GLY A 51 7.29 -31.90 21.49
C GLY A 51 6.34 -31.22 20.49
N LYS A 52 6.73 -30.08 19.90
CA LYS A 52 5.90 -29.36 18.92
C LYS A 52 5.92 -30.02 17.54
N GLU A 53 7.01 -30.68 17.18
CA GLU A 53 7.10 -31.42 15.92
C GLU A 53 6.27 -32.72 15.98
N GLU A 54 6.29 -33.42 17.12
CA GLU A 54 5.55 -34.67 17.33
C GLU A 54 4.04 -34.50 17.11
N GLU A 55 3.46 -33.37 17.55
CA GLU A 55 2.03 -33.06 17.34
C GLU A 55 1.64 -33.06 15.85
N TRP A 56 2.49 -32.53 14.97
CA TRP A 56 2.21 -32.49 13.52
C TRP A 56 2.43 -33.84 12.84
N ARG A 57 3.28 -34.71 13.42
CA ARG A 57 3.51 -36.08 12.93
C ARG A 57 2.27 -36.96 13.11
N GLU A 58 1.38 -36.65 14.05
CA GLU A 58 0.09 -37.34 14.19
C GLU A 58 -0.83 -37.10 12.98
N LEU A 59 -0.71 -35.95 12.32
CA LEU A 59 -1.56 -35.56 11.19
C LEU A 59 -1.02 -36.06 9.84
N GLY A 60 0.30 -36.14 9.67
CA GLY A 60 0.91 -36.54 8.41
C GLY A 60 2.43 -36.56 8.41
N LYS A 61 3.01 -36.76 7.21
CA LYS A 61 4.46 -36.79 7.02
C LYS A 61 5.03 -35.37 7.11
N THR A 62 5.86 -35.13 8.12
CA THR A 62 6.52 -33.83 8.34
C THR A 62 7.86 -33.74 7.62
N SER A 63 8.26 -32.53 7.24
CA SER A 63 9.61 -32.21 6.77
C SER A 63 10.04 -30.85 7.30
N LEU A 64 11.16 -30.81 8.00
CA LEU A 64 11.73 -29.58 8.53
C LEU A 64 12.40 -28.78 7.41
N VAL A 65 11.97 -27.54 7.23
CA VAL A 65 12.56 -26.60 6.27
C VAL A 65 13.62 -25.78 6.96
N ASN A 66 14.87 -26.09 6.64
CA ASN A 66 16.05 -25.43 7.17
C ASN A 66 16.49 -24.26 6.28
N PHE A 67 16.77 -23.12 6.90
CA PHE A 67 17.34 -21.93 6.29
C PHE A 67 18.18 -21.17 7.31
N GLU A 68 19.21 -20.47 6.84
CA GLU A 68 20.04 -19.63 7.70
C GLU A 68 19.27 -18.38 8.12
N ARG A 69 19.34 -18.01 9.41
CA ARG A 69 18.73 -16.77 9.90
C ARG A 69 19.48 -15.56 9.35
N VAL A 70 18.74 -14.57 8.85
CA VAL A 70 19.30 -13.27 8.46
C VAL A 70 20.12 -12.66 9.60
N SER A 71 21.31 -12.12 9.28
CA SER A 71 22.20 -11.54 10.30
C SER A 71 21.48 -10.50 11.16
N ARG A 72 21.75 -10.54 12.47
CA ARG A 72 21.20 -9.57 13.45
C ARG A 72 21.70 -8.14 13.21
N ASP A 73 22.79 -7.97 12.44
CA ASP A 73 23.31 -6.66 12.07
C ASP A 73 22.51 -6.01 10.94
N ARG A 74 21.68 -6.78 10.23
CA ARG A 74 20.80 -6.25 9.18
C ARG A 74 19.61 -5.54 9.81
N ARG A 75 19.44 -4.27 9.47
CA ARG A 75 18.36 -3.43 9.96
C ARG A 75 17.31 -3.22 8.88
N TRP A 76 16.12 -2.77 9.28
CA TRP A 76 15.02 -2.51 8.34
C TRP A 76 15.41 -1.46 7.29
N GLU A 77 16.17 -0.44 7.70
CA GLU A 77 16.66 0.65 6.85
C GLU A 77 17.59 0.18 5.73
N ASP A 78 18.27 -0.96 5.91
CA ASP A 78 19.14 -1.53 4.87
C ASP A 78 18.32 -2.05 3.68
N TYR A 79 17.07 -2.45 3.93
CA TYR A 79 16.11 -2.89 2.92
C TYR A 79 15.15 -1.78 2.48
N PHE A 80 14.96 -0.76 3.32
CA PHE A 80 14.07 0.36 3.06
C PHE A 80 14.81 1.70 3.09
N PRO A 81 15.84 1.91 2.25
CA PRO A 81 16.57 3.16 2.24
C PRO A 81 15.69 4.30 1.73
N GLU A 82 15.94 5.51 2.19
CA GLU A 82 15.26 6.73 1.73
C GLU A 82 15.43 6.96 0.22
N TRP A 83 16.68 6.83 -0.24
CA TRP A 83 17.06 7.12 -1.62
C TRP A 83 17.73 5.92 -2.30
N ILE A 84 17.47 5.78 -3.60
CA ILE A 84 18.16 4.85 -4.50
C ILE A 84 18.52 5.54 -5.81
N ASP A 85 19.56 5.04 -6.48
CA ASP A 85 19.96 5.50 -7.81
C ASP A 85 19.05 4.91 -8.91
N GLU A 86 17.83 5.45 -9.03
CA GLU A 86 16.82 4.95 -9.99
C GLU A 86 17.30 4.99 -11.45
N GLU A 87 18.20 5.94 -11.78
CA GLU A 87 18.74 6.11 -13.13
C GLU A 87 20.00 5.28 -13.39
N LYS A 88 20.48 4.53 -12.38
CA LYS A 88 21.69 3.69 -12.44
C LYS A 88 22.92 4.45 -12.92
N LYS A 89 23.05 5.73 -12.55
CA LYS A 89 24.18 6.57 -12.96
C LYS A 89 25.49 6.16 -12.30
N TRP A 90 25.40 5.70 -11.06
CA TRP A 90 26.51 5.34 -10.18
C TRP A 90 26.52 3.85 -9.88
N ARG A 91 25.36 3.28 -9.51
CA ARG A 91 25.24 1.85 -9.21
C ARG A 91 23.84 1.33 -9.49
N SER A 92 23.71 0.06 -9.86
CA SER A 92 22.41 -0.60 -9.91
C SER A 92 21.87 -0.78 -8.48
N PRO A 93 20.67 -0.29 -8.15
CA PRO A 93 20.07 -0.52 -6.84
C PRO A 93 19.81 -2.01 -6.62
N SER A 94 20.26 -2.53 -5.48
CA SER A 94 20.07 -3.92 -5.07
C SER A 94 19.82 -3.98 -3.57
N CYS A 95 18.97 -4.92 -3.17
CA CYS A 95 18.75 -5.20 -1.76
C CYS A 95 19.83 -6.12 -1.19
N PRO A 96 20.15 -6.02 0.11
CA PRO A 96 20.93 -7.05 0.80
C PRO A 96 20.26 -8.42 0.62
N GLU A 97 21.08 -9.47 0.58
CA GLU A 97 20.56 -10.83 0.49
C GLU A 97 19.90 -11.26 1.80
N ILE A 98 18.70 -11.84 1.70
CA ILE A 98 18.04 -12.56 2.78
C ILE A 98 18.22 -14.05 2.49
N PRO A 99 18.91 -14.82 3.36
CA PRO A 99 19.10 -16.24 3.12
C PRO A 99 17.75 -16.97 2.98
N MET A 100 17.62 -17.79 1.95
CA MET A 100 16.42 -18.58 1.67
C MET A 100 16.78 -20.07 1.66
N PRO A 101 15.84 -20.97 2.00
CA PRO A 101 16.09 -22.40 1.86
C PRO A 101 16.31 -22.78 0.41
N ASN A 102 17.11 -23.82 0.16
CA ASN A 102 17.13 -24.45 -1.15
C ASN A 102 15.83 -25.24 -1.35
N TYR A 103 14.88 -24.62 -2.05
CA TYR A 103 13.55 -25.16 -2.27
C TYR A 103 13.54 -26.50 -3.05
N GLU A 104 14.60 -26.82 -3.81
CA GLU A 104 14.71 -28.07 -4.57
C GLU A 104 14.87 -29.31 -3.67
N ASN A 105 15.29 -29.11 -2.42
CA ASN A 105 15.51 -30.18 -1.46
C ASN A 105 14.22 -30.69 -0.80
N TYR A 106 13.07 -30.06 -1.07
CA TYR A 106 11.83 -30.34 -0.36
C TYR A 106 10.77 -30.92 -1.29
N ASP A 107 10.08 -31.95 -0.77
CA ASP A 107 8.91 -32.54 -1.40
C ASP A 107 7.74 -31.55 -1.47
N GLU A 108 6.72 -31.91 -2.27
CA GLU A 108 5.51 -31.11 -2.34
C GLU A 108 4.73 -31.08 -1.02
N PHE A 109 4.36 -29.90 -0.52
CA PHE A 109 3.59 -29.73 0.72
C PHE A 109 2.10 -29.49 0.47
N ASP A 110 1.28 -30.03 1.36
CA ASP A 110 -0.16 -29.74 1.48
C ASP A 110 -0.44 -28.66 2.53
N VAL A 111 0.36 -28.67 3.60
CA VAL A 111 0.28 -27.72 4.70
C VAL A 111 1.67 -27.18 4.98
N VAL A 112 1.81 -25.87 5.14
CA VAL A 112 3.03 -25.24 5.66
C VAL A 112 2.73 -24.65 7.03
N VAL A 113 3.44 -25.09 8.06
CA VAL A 113 3.27 -24.62 9.44
C VAL A 113 4.48 -23.78 9.82
N SER A 114 4.26 -22.63 10.45
CA SER A 114 5.34 -21.78 10.90
C SER A 114 5.06 -21.04 12.19
N ASN A 115 6.05 -20.98 13.11
CA ASN A 115 5.99 -20.00 14.18
C ASN A 115 6.43 -18.63 13.65
N VAL A 116 5.66 -17.60 13.94
CA VAL A 116 5.99 -16.24 13.51
C VAL A 116 6.82 -15.55 14.60
N PRO A 117 8.03 -15.06 14.28
CA PRO A 117 8.79 -14.23 15.21
C PRO A 117 8.00 -12.98 15.61
N CYS A 118 7.91 -12.75 16.90
CA CYS A 118 7.48 -11.50 17.50
C CYS A 118 8.71 -10.85 18.11
N GLY A 119 9.01 -9.60 17.79
CA GLY A 119 10.01 -8.81 18.54
C GLY A 119 9.66 -8.76 20.03
N ASN A 120 10.58 -8.29 20.89
CA ASN A 120 10.29 -8.15 22.32
C ASN A 120 9.06 -7.25 22.51
N GLU A 121 8.24 -7.55 23.53
CA GLU A 121 6.88 -7.03 23.78
C GLU A 121 6.72 -5.49 23.86
N SER A 122 7.78 -4.71 23.67
CA SER A 122 7.63 -3.30 23.33
C SER A 122 7.07 -3.21 21.90
N GLU A 123 5.84 -2.72 21.77
CA GLU A 123 5.04 -2.69 20.53
C GLU A 123 5.73 -2.07 19.29
N LYS A 124 6.93 -1.47 19.44
CA LYS A 124 7.73 -0.88 18.37
C LYS A 124 8.70 -1.86 17.69
N GLU A 125 9.21 -2.89 18.38
CA GLU A 125 10.22 -3.80 17.81
C GLU A 125 9.63 -4.88 16.89
N GLY A 126 8.32 -5.14 16.93
CA GLY A 126 7.68 -6.25 16.19
C GLY A 126 7.16 -5.95 14.78
N ILE A 127 7.09 -4.69 14.35
CA ILE A 127 6.45 -4.32 13.07
C ILE A 127 7.46 -4.22 11.91
N ARG A 128 8.70 -3.81 12.20
CA ARG A 128 9.80 -3.64 11.22
C ARG A 128 10.95 -4.60 11.54
N ASP A 129 10.64 -5.89 11.62
CA ASP A 129 11.60 -6.95 11.95
C ASP A 129 11.98 -7.76 10.69
N VAL A 130 13.28 -7.76 10.36
CA VAL A 130 13.81 -8.41 9.14
C VAL A 130 13.70 -9.94 9.23
N PHE A 131 13.85 -10.53 10.42
CA PHE A 131 13.72 -11.97 10.61
C PHE A 131 12.26 -12.42 10.47
N ARG A 132 11.31 -11.64 10.99
CA ARG A 132 9.88 -11.84 10.76
C ARG A 132 9.56 -11.78 9.27
N LEU A 133 10.11 -10.80 8.54
CA LEU A 133 9.98 -10.71 7.09
C LEU A 133 10.55 -11.95 6.40
N GLN A 134 11.76 -12.38 6.76
CA GLN A 134 12.39 -13.59 6.22
C GLN A 134 11.49 -14.82 6.40
N VAL A 135 11.01 -15.09 7.62
CA VAL A 135 10.14 -16.25 7.90
C VAL A 135 8.88 -16.23 7.03
N ASN A 136 8.22 -15.06 6.92
CA ASN A 136 7.02 -14.94 6.10
C ASN A 136 7.32 -15.13 4.60
N LEU A 137 8.48 -14.65 4.11
CA LEU A 137 8.92 -14.84 2.73
C LEU A 137 9.28 -16.30 2.43
N VAL A 138 9.90 -17.03 3.36
CA VAL A 138 10.18 -18.46 3.23
C VAL A 138 8.87 -19.24 3.06
N VAL A 139 7.90 -18.99 3.94
CA VAL A 139 6.58 -19.62 3.85
C VAL A 139 5.88 -19.27 2.54
N ALA A 140 5.88 -18.00 2.14
CA ALA A 140 5.24 -17.56 0.91
C ALA A 140 5.86 -18.20 -0.35
N ASN A 141 7.19 -18.27 -0.43
CA ASN A 141 7.90 -18.89 -1.54
C ASN A 141 7.66 -20.41 -1.59
N LEU A 142 7.65 -21.10 -0.45
CA LEU A 142 7.26 -22.52 -0.39
C LEU A 142 5.87 -22.71 -0.97
N VAL A 143 4.90 -21.96 -0.49
CA VAL A 143 3.49 -22.07 -0.92
C VAL A 143 3.34 -21.82 -2.42
N VAL A 144 3.96 -20.77 -2.94
CA VAL A 144 3.91 -20.44 -4.39
C VAL A 144 4.57 -21.52 -5.25
N ARG A 145 5.71 -22.08 -4.83
CA ARG A 145 6.41 -23.13 -5.59
C ARG A 145 5.67 -24.47 -5.57
N ASN A 146 4.97 -24.76 -4.47
CA ASN A 146 4.14 -25.95 -4.30
C ASN A 146 2.79 -25.84 -5.03
N GLY A 147 2.35 -24.62 -5.29
CA GLY A 147 1.15 -24.29 -6.04
C GLY A 147 1.26 -24.66 -7.52
N ARG A 148 0.93 -25.90 -7.88
CA ARG A 148 0.80 -26.32 -9.28
C ARG A 148 -0.63 -26.10 -9.77
N TYR A 149 -0.74 -25.60 -11.00
CA TYR A 149 -1.98 -25.60 -11.78
C TYR A 149 -2.22 -27.02 -12.32
N ILE A 150 -3.11 -27.78 -11.70
CA ILE A 150 -3.41 -29.17 -12.09
C ILE A 150 -4.87 -29.23 -12.57
N ASN A 151 -5.09 -29.69 -13.80
CA ASN A 151 -6.43 -29.90 -14.38
C ASN A 151 -7.38 -28.69 -14.31
N GLY A 152 -6.87 -27.47 -14.47
CA GLY A 152 -7.70 -26.27 -14.49
C GLY A 152 -8.02 -25.67 -13.10
N GLN A 153 -7.49 -26.25 -12.02
CA GLN A 153 -7.62 -25.73 -10.66
C GLN A 153 -6.26 -25.65 -9.96
N ASP A 154 -6.07 -24.60 -9.17
CA ASP A 154 -4.92 -24.48 -8.29
C ASP A 154 -5.00 -25.52 -7.17
N ARG A 155 -3.93 -26.29 -6.96
CA ARG A 155 -3.81 -27.12 -5.76
C ARG A 155 -3.89 -26.21 -4.53
N SER A 156 -4.92 -26.41 -3.73
CA SER A 156 -5.09 -25.69 -2.46
C SER A 156 -4.01 -26.11 -1.47
N ILE A 157 -3.28 -25.13 -0.94
CA ILE A 157 -2.28 -25.31 0.11
C ILE A 157 -2.74 -24.52 1.33
N TYR A 158 -2.69 -25.14 2.51
CA TYR A 158 -3.03 -24.48 3.76
C TYR A 158 -1.76 -23.97 4.43
N VAL A 159 -1.85 -22.82 5.08
CA VAL A 159 -0.75 -22.25 5.85
C VAL A 159 -1.20 -22.04 7.27
N VAL A 160 -0.45 -22.56 8.24
CA VAL A 160 -0.72 -22.39 9.66
C VAL A 160 0.38 -21.54 10.28
N PHE A 161 0.01 -20.37 10.79
CA PHE A 161 0.90 -19.53 11.57
C PHE A 161 0.60 -19.65 13.05
N ILE A 162 1.64 -19.80 13.86
CA ILE A 162 1.57 -19.90 15.31
C ILE A 162 2.33 -18.73 15.92
N GLY A 163 1.66 -17.93 16.76
CA GLY A 163 2.25 -16.77 17.42
C GLY A 163 1.23 -15.66 17.69
N SER A 164 1.51 -14.85 18.71
CA SER A 164 0.63 -13.73 19.11
C SER A 164 0.56 -12.61 18.07
N CYS A 165 1.63 -12.37 17.31
CA CYS A 165 1.67 -11.28 16.33
C CYS A 165 0.99 -11.60 14.99
N GLY A 166 0.71 -12.88 14.73
CA GLY A 166 0.26 -13.35 13.41
C GLY A 166 1.27 -13.10 12.28
N PRO A 167 0.99 -13.58 11.06
CA PRO A 167 1.85 -13.34 9.91
C PRO A 167 1.85 -11.86 9.47
N MET A 168 2.76 -11.52 8.55
CA MET A 168 2.71 -10.23 7.88
C MET A 168 1.53 -10.19 6.92
N TRP A 169 0.51 -9.40 7.27
CA TRP A 169 -0.73 -9.24 6.52
C TRP A 169 -0.54 -8.62 5.12
N GLU A 170 0.57 -7.94 4.89
CA GLU A 170 0.97 -7.46 3.57
C GLU A 170 1.34 -8.61 2.62
N ILE A 171 1.67 -9.78 3.18
CA ILE A 171 1.99 -11.02 2.44
C ILE A 171 0.77 -11.96 2.48
N PHE A 172 0.25 -12.24 3.68
CA PHE A 172 -0.89 -13.14 3.91
C PHE A 172 -2.16 -12.35 4.19
N ARG A 173 -2.99 -12.20 3.15
CA ARG A 173 -4.17 -11.34 3.21
C ARG A 173 -5.20 -11.91 4.17
N CYS A 174 -5.87 -11.02 4.89
CA CYS A 174 -6.96 -11.44 5.78
C CYS A 174 -8.18 -11.95 5.01
N ASP A 175 -8.31 -11.67 3.71
CA ASP A 175 -9.30 -12.30 2.82
C ASP A 175 -9.07 -13.81 2.69
N ASP A 176 -7.83 -14.26 2.85
CA ASP A 176 -7.43 -15.66 2.71
C ASP A 176 -7.43 -16.39 4.08
N LEU A 177 -7.78 -15.69 5.16
CA LEU A 177 -7.85 -16.24 6.51
C LEU A 177 -9.11 -17.09 6.66
N ILE A 178 -8.91 -18.38 6.92
CA ILE A 178 -10.00 -19.34 7.15
C ILE A 178 -10.41 -19.37 8.62
N ARG A 179 -9.42 -19.33 9.53
CA ARG A 179 -9.68 -19.41 10.97
C ARG A 179 -8.58 -18.74 11.78
N HIS A 180 -8.97 -18.00 12.81
CA HIS A 180 -8.08 -17.46 13.82
C HIS A 180 -8.62 -17.80 15.21
N GLU A 181 -7.83 -18.46 16.03
CA GLU A 181 -8.18 -18.78 17.42
C GLU A 181 -6.93 -18.78 18.31
N GLY A 182 -6.94 -17.93 19.34
CA GLY A 182 -5.78 -17.73 20.21
C GLY A 182 -4.55 -17.29 19.43
N LYS A 183 -3.50 -18.12 19.47
CA LYS A 183 -2.21 -17.89 18.78
C LYS A 183 -2.13 -18.56 17.40
N VAL A 184 -3.20 -19.18 16.92
CA VAL A 184 -3.18 -19.99 15.69
C VAL A 184 -3.97 -19.29 14.58
N TRP A 185 -3.36 -19.18 13.41
CA TRP A 185 -3.95 -18.58 12.22
C TRP A 185 -3.86 -19.55 11.05
N ILE A 186 -4.99 -19.89 10.43
CA ILE A 186 -5.07 -20.83 9.31
C ILE A 186 -5.50 -20.07 8.06
N TYR A 187 -4.66 -20.10 7.03
CA TYR A 187 -4.90 -19.45 5.75
C TYR A 187 -5.03 -20.47 4.63
N LYS A 188 -5.77 -20.06 3.59
CA LYS A 188 -5.80 -20.70 2.27
C LYS A 188 -5.46 -19.62 1.23
N PRO A 189 -4.17 -19.36 0.97
CA PRO A 189 -3.74 -18.20 0.19
C PRO A 189 -4.18 -18.25 -1.29
N ASP A 190 -4.49 -17.09 -1.85
CA ASP A 190 -4.58 -16.90 -3.31
C ASP A 190 -3.17 -16.97 -3.91
N LEU A 191 -2.85 -18.10 -4.55
CA LEU A 191 -1.52 -18.35 -5.11
C LEU A 191 -1.14 -17.37 -6.21
N ARG A 192 -2.10 -16.88 -7.01
CA ARG A 192 -1.83 -15.92 -8.08
C ARG A 192 -1.38 -14.58 -7.48
N ARG A 193 -2.07 -14.10 -6.45
CA ARG A 193 -1.70 -12.85 -5.75
C ARG A 193 -0.45 -13.01 -4.90
N LEU A 194 -0.28 -14.13 -4.21
CA LEU A 194 0.92 -14.40 -3.41
C LEU A 194 2.16 -14.53 -4.31
N LYS A 195 2.03 -15.17 -5.48
CA LYS A 195 3.08 -15.18 -6.51
C LYS A 195 3.46 -13.77 -6.92
N GLN A 196 2.49 -12.86 -7.01
CA GLN A 196 2.80 -11.47 -7.32
C GLN A 196 3.62 -10.78 -6.23
N LYS A 197 3.49 -11.20 -4.98
CA LYS A 197 4.29 -10.64 -3.87
C LYS A 197 5.72 -11.14 -3.86
N VAL A 198 5.93 -12.45 -3.99
CA VAL A 198 7.26 -13.05 -3.86
C VAL A 198 8.19 -12.74 -5.04
N LEU A 199 7.64 -12.30 -6.18
CA LEU A 199 8.41 -11.85 -7.34
C LEU A 199 8.88 -10.38 -7.23
N MET A 200 8.35 -9.63 -6.27
CA MET A 200 8.82 -8.28 -5.97
C MET A 200 10.14 -8.33 -5.18
N PRO A 201 10.98 -7.29 -5.29
CA PRO A 201 12.13 -7.13 -4.40
C PRO A 201 11.71 -7.19 -2.93
N VAL A 202 12.58 -7.75 -2.10
CA VAL A 202 12.34 -7.93 -0.66
C VAL A 202 12.13 -6.61 0.10
N GLY A 203 12.63 -5.50 -0.44
CA GLY A 203 12.48 -4.15 0.11
C GLY A 203 12.53 -3.07 -0.97
N THR A 204 12.59 -1.81 -0.56
CA THR A 204 12.55 -0.63 -1.44
C THR A 204 13.94 -0.14 -1.89
N CYS A 205 14.98 -0.87 -1.51
CA CYS A 205 16.36 -0.75 -2.02
C CYS A 205 16.51 -1.04 -3.52
N GLN A 206 15.45 -1.52 -4.17
CA GLN A 206 15.41 -1.80 -5.60
C GLN A 206 14.01 -1.46 -6.14
N LEU A 207 13.94 -0.97 -7.38
CA LEU A 207 12.66 -0.80 -8.09
C LEU A 207 12.11 -2.18 -8.47
N GLY A 208 10.82 -2.40 -8.21
CA GLY A 208 10.14 -3.57 -8.74
C GLY A 208 10.10 -3.52 -10.27
N LEU A 209 10.44 -4.62 -10.94
CA LEU A 209 10.24 -4.78 -12.37
C LEU A 209 8.82 -5.29 -12.62
N THR A 210 8.16 -4.79 -13.66
CA THR A 210 6.85 -5.30 -14.07
C THR A 210 6.95 -6.72 -14.62
N TYR A 211 5.89 -7.52 -14.47
CA TYR A 211 5.83 -8.92 -14.91
C TYR A 211 6.24 -9.11 -16.37
N LYS A 212 5.88 -8.17 -17.25
CA LYS A 212 6.23 -8.23 -18.67
C LYS A 212 7.74 -8.12 -18.94
N LYS A 213 8.50 -7.43 -18.08
CA LYS A 213 9.96 -7.31 -18.22
C LYS A 213 10.73 -8.46 -17.57
N GLN A 214 10.15 -9.12 -16.56
CA GLN A 214 10.71 -10.35 -15.99
C GLN A 214 10.41 -11.60 -16.83
N GLY A 215 9.43 -11.53 -17.75
CA GLY A 215 9.03 -12.62 -18.65
C GLY A 215 10.04 -13.04 -19.72
N GLU A 216 11.21 -12.40 -19.80
CA GLU A 216 12.35 -12.89 -20.59
C GLU A 216 13.21 -13.91 -19.82
N GLU A 217 13.00 -14.08 -18.50
CA GLU A 217 13.56 -15.19 -17.74
C GLU A 217 12.51 -16.29 -17.53
N LYS A 218 12.77 -17.41 -18.20
CA LYS A 218 11.99 -18.66 -18.21
C LYS A 218 11.59 -19.14 -16.80
N PHE A 219 10.39 -18.79 -16.35
CA PHE A 219 9.64 -19.58 -15.36
C PHE A 219 8.20 -19.81 -15.83
N MET A 220 8.06 -20.94 -16.53
CA MET A 220 6.84 -21.68 -16.90
C MET A 220 5.49 -20.96 -16.75
N PHE A 221 5.06 -20.27 -17.81
CA PHE A 221 3.63 -20.09 -18.13
C PHE A 221 3.28 -20.47 -19.58
N ASN A 222 4.27 -20.80 -20.42
CA ASN A 222 4.04 -21.09 -21.84
C ASN A 222 3.61 -22.53 -22.18
N HIS A 223 3.53 -23.44 -21.21
CA HIS A 223 3.20 -24.85 -21.52
C HIS A 223 1.72 -25.24 -21.36
N SER A 224 0.83 -24.32 -20.94
CA SER A 224 -0.60 -24.63 -20.74
C SER A 224 -1.55 -23.93 -21.71
N LEU A 225 -1.10 -22.93 -22.47
CA LEU A 225 -1.96 -22.15 -23.37
C LEU A 225 -1.96 -22.63 -24.83
N SER A 226 -1.07 -23.55 -25.22
CA SER A 226 -1.04 -24.11 -26.59
C SER A 226 -2.07 -25.23 -26.85
N LYS A 227 -2.91 -25.58 -25.86
CA LYS A 227 -3.94 -26.64 -25.98
C LYS A 227 -5.39 -26.15 -25.88
N LEU A 228 -5.64 -24.84 -25.90
CA LEU A 228 -6.99 -24.29 -25.81
C LEU A 228 -7.47 -23.76 -27.18
N ASN A 229 -8.18 -24.59 -27.94
CA ASN A 229 -8.96 -24.19 -29.12
C ASN A 229 -10.31 -23.53 -28.74
N LYS A 230 -10.34 -22.70 -27.69
CA LYS A 230 -11.49 -21.86 -27.34
C LYS A 230 -10.99 -20.45 -27.01
N PRO A 231 -11.63 -19.39 -27.52
CA PRO A 231 -11.30 -18.03 -27.12
C PRO A 231 -11.68 -17.87 -25.66
N ILE A 232 -10.68 -17.78 -24.79
CA ILE A 232 -10.87 -17.36 -23.40
C ILE A 232 -11.12 -15.85 -23.48
N GLU A 233 -12.35 -15.41 -23.19
CA GLU A 233 -12.59 -14.03 -22.77
C GLU A 233 -11.76 -13.82 -21.50
N PHE A 234 -10.59 -13.19 -21.64
CA PHE A 234 -9.89 -12.66 -20.47
C PHE A 234 -10.75 -11.51 -19.98
N ASP A 235 -11.52 -11.72 -18.90
CA ASP A 235 -12.14 -10.61 -18.17
C ASP A 235 -10.99 -9.66 -17.78
N HIS A 236 -10.91 -8.52 -18.45
CA HIS A 236 -9.86 -7.56 -18.20
C HIS A 236 -10.00 -7.10 -16.75
N PRO A 237 -8.90 -7.08 -15.95
CA PRO A 237 -8.99 -6.68 -14.55
C PRO A 237 -9.65 -5.30 -14.44
N LYS A 238 -10.62 -5.18 -13.54
CA LYS A 238 -11.37 -3.95 -13.34
C LYS A 238 -10.48 -2.98 -12.58
N GLU A 239 -10.05 -1.93 -13.26
CA GLU A 239 -9.03 -1.01 -12.78
C GLU A 239 -9.53 0.44 -12.84
N ALA A 240 -9.20 1.22 -11.81
CA ALA A 240 -9.60 2.62 -11.72
C ALA A 240 -8.53 3.53 -11.11
N TYR A 241 -8.49 4.77 -11.58
CA TYR A 241 -7.92 5.87 -10.82
C TYR A 241 -8.94 6.38 -9.81
N VAL A 242 -8.50 6.58 -8.58
CA VAL A 242 -9.36 6.97 -7.47
C VAL A 242 -8.85 8.24 -6.82
N THR A 243 -9.73 9.19 -6.55
CA THR A 243 -9.42 10.34 -5.70
C THR A 243 -10.50 10.53 -4.63
N LEU A 244 -10.24 11.38 -3.65
CA LEU A 244 -11.12 11.64 -2.52
C LEU A 244 -11.25 13.14 -2.28
N LEU A 245 -12.49 13.62 -2.15
CA LEU A 245 -12.81 14.94 -1.64
C LEU A 245 -13.66 14.82 -0.37
N HIS A 246 -13.24 15.50 0.70
CA HIS A 246 -14.00 15.56 1.94
C HIS A 246 -13.82 16.92 2.61
N SER A 247 -14.74 17.26 3.53
CA SER A 247 -14.69 18.44 4.40
C SER A 247 -14.79 19.81 3.71
N SER A 248 -14.33 19.99 2.48
CA SER A 248 -14.25 21.30 1.79
C SER A 248 -14.30 21.19 0.27
N GLU A 249 -14.77 22.25 -0.39
CA GLU A 249 -14.79 22.38 -1.85
C GLU A 249 -13.46 22.94 -2.43
N THR A 250 -12.49 23.29 -1.60
CA THR A 250 -11.22 23.92 -2.03
C THR A 250 -10.40 23.11 -3.02
N TYR A 251 -10.63 21.79 -3.06
CA TYR A 251 -9.94 20.84 -3.93
C TYR A 251 -10.78 20.39 -5.15
N VAL A 252 -11.99 20.94 -5.35
CA VAL A 252 -12.84 20.60 -6.52
C VAL A 252 -12.11 20.89 -7.83
N CYS A 253 -11.49 22.07 -7.96
CA CYS A 253 -10.69 22.41 -9.14
C CYS A 253 -9.50 21.45 -9.33
N GLY A 254 -8.83 21.05 -8.25
CA GLY A 254 -7.75 20.08 -8.29
C GLY A 254 -8.20 18.72 -8.80
N ALA A 255 -9.32 18.19 -8.28
CA ALA A 255 -9.89 16.93 -8.75
C ALA A 255 -10.36 17.00 -10.23
N ILE A 256 -10.89 18.14 -10.68
CA ILE A 256 -11.21 18.35 -12.10
C ILE A 256 -9.93 18.31 -12.94
N ALA A 257 -8.90 19.05 -12.55
CA ALA A 257 -7.62 19.07 -13.26
C ALA A 257 -6.98 17.67 -13.30
N LEU A 258 -7.05 16.90 -12.20
CA LEU A 258 -6.57 15.53 -12.13
C LEU A 258 -7.26 14.63 -13.15
N ALA A 259 -8.61 14.60 -13.18
CA ALA A 259 -9.35 13.81 -14.18
C ALA A 259 -8.97 14.20 -15.61
N GLN A 260 -8.93 15.51 -15.89
CA GLN A 260 -8.59 16.00 -17.22
C GLN A 260 -7.17 15.64 -17.62
N SER A 261 -6.22 15.69 -16.68
CA SER A 261 -4.84 15.29 -16.93
C SER A 261 -4.73 13.79 -17.26
N ILE A 262 -5.47 12.92 -16.56
CA ILE A 262 -5.50 11.48 -16.85
C ILE A 262 -6.11 11.22 -18.24
N ILE A 263 -7.26 11.84 -18.54
CA ILE A 263 -7.93 11.70 -19.85
C ILE A 263 -7.03 12.16 -21.00
N GLN A 264 -6.33 13.28 -20.82
CA GLN A 264 -5.40 13.83 -21.82
C GLN A 264 -4.21 12.89 -22.11
N THR A 265 -3.93 11.91 -21.24
CA THR A 265 -2.92 10.87 -21.48
C THR A 265 -3.47 9.61 -22.13
N ASN A 266 -4.73 9.64 -22.61
CA ASN A 266 -5.41 8.51 -23.25
C ASN A 266 -5.49 7.25 -22.37
N SER A 267 -5.68 7.42 -21.06
CA SER A 267 -5.94 6.29 -20.17
C SER A 267 -7.26 5.59 -20.52
N THR A 268 -7.29 4.27 -20.38
CA THR A 268 -8.50 3.45 -20.58
C THR A 268 -9.18 3.08 -19.25
N LYS A 269 -8.69 3.58 -18.12
CA LYS A 269 -9.14 3.17 -16.78
C LYS A 269 -10.32 4.00 -16.31
N ASP A 270 -11.11 3.41 -15.43
CA ASP A 270 -12.22 4.13 -14.80
C ASP A 270 -11.72 5.28 -13.93
N LEU A 271 -12.48 6.36 -13.86
CA LEU A 271 -12.24 7.47 -12.93
C LEU A 271 -13.29 7.44 -11.83
N VAL A 272 -12.89 7.22 -10.58
CA VAL A 272 -13.80 7.19 -9.42
C VAL A 272 -13.42 8.24 -8.39
N LEU A 273 -14.39 9.02 -7.94
CA LEU A 273 -14.20 10.01 -6.89
C LEU A 273 -15.08 9.69 -5.69
N LEU A 274 -14.45 9.53 -4.54
CA LEU A 274 -15.13 9.46 -3.25
C LEU A 274 -15.45 10.88 -2.78
N ALA A 275 -16.70 11.17 -2.47
CA ALA A 275 -17.13 12.49 -2.00
C ALA A 275 -17.97 12.39 -0.73
N ASP A 276 -17.72 13.23 0.26
CA ASP A 276 -18.65 13.39 1.39
C ASP A 276 -19.80 14.34 1.06
N LYS A 277 -20.72 14.51 2.02
CA LYS A 277 -21.88 15.42 1.89
C LYS A 277 -21.52 16.91 1.93
N LYS A 278 -20.24 17.28 2.11
CA LYS A 278 -19.79 18.69 2.11
C LYS A 278 -19.53 19.21 0.70
N ILE A 279 -19.44 18.34 -0.29
CA ILE A 279 -19.30 18.72 -1.69
C ILE A 279 -20.69 19.03 -2.26
N SER A 280 -20.90 20.25 -2.76
CA SER A 280 -22.20 20.69 -3.24
C SER A 280 -22.63 19.97 -4.52
N GLU A 281 -23.93 19.88 -4.78
CA GLU A 281 -24.44 19.31 -6.04
C GLU A 281 -23.93 20.07 -7.28
N LYS A 282 -23.64 21.37 -7.16
CA LYS A 282 -22.98 22.13 -8.24
C LYS A 282 -21.61 21.53 -8.54
N SER A 283 -20.78 21.37 -7.52
CA SER A 283 -19.44 20.77 -7.65
C SER A 283 -19.50 19.32 -8.12
N LEU A 284 -20.45 18.51 -7.61
CA LEU A 284 -20.65 17.13 -8.05
C LEU A 284 -21.01 17.05 -9.54
N ARG A 285 -21.83 17.97 -10.07
CA ARG A 285 -22.09 18.06 -11.52
C ARG A 285 -20.82 18.40 -12.31
N GLY A 286 -19.99 19.31 -11.81
CA GLY A 286 -18.69 19.64 -12.40
C GLY A 286 -17.75 18.43 -12.45
N LEU A 287 -17.64 17.71 -11.34
CA LEU A 287 -16.80 16.51 -11.23
C LEU A 287 -17.27 15.40 -12.17
N ARG A 288 -18.59 15.15 -12.27
CA ARG A 288 -19.16 14.22 -13.26
C ARG A 288 -18.84 14.67 -14.69
N ALA A 289 -19.01 15.95 -15.00
CA ALA A 289 -18.73 16.52 -16.32
C ALA A 289 -17.24 16.47 -16.69
N ALA A 290 -16.35 16.40 -15.69
CA ALA A 290 -14.91 16.20 -15.85
C ALA A 290 -14.52 14.74 -16.06
N GLY A 291 -15.44 13.78 -15.84
CA GLY A 291 -15.22 12.34 -16.08
C GLY A 291 -15.34 11.45 -14.84
N TRP A 292 -15.50 12.01 -13.64
CA TRP A 292 -15.57 11.21 -12.41
C TRP A 292 -16.90 10.47 -12.24
N LYS A 293 -16.82 9.17 -11.95
CA LYS A 293 -17.90 8.39 -11.33
C LYS A 293 -17.90 8.68 -9.83
N ILE A 294 -18.94 9.37 -9.34
CA ILE A 294 -19.03 9.80 -7.94
C ILE A 294 -19.58 8.68 -7.06
N LYS A 295 -18.86 8.34 -5.97
CA LYS A 295 -19.35 7.50 -4.88
C LYS A 295 -19.43 8.34 -3.61
N GLN A 296 -20.65 8.52 -3.08
CA GLN A 296 -20.82 9.22 -1.81
C GLN A 296 -20.30 8.35 -0.65
N ILE A 297 -19.64 8.98 0.31
CA ILE A 297 -19.07 8.32 1.49
C ILE A 297 -19.39 9.05 2.79
N GLU A 298 -19.31 8.31 3.89
CA GLU A 298 -19.25 8.87 5.23
C GLU A 298 -17.80 9.08 5.64
N ARG A 299 -17.51 10.27 6.15
CA ARG A 299 -16.17 10.62 6.63
C ARG A 299 -15.78 9.77 7.84
N ILE A 300 -14.50 9.47 7.94
CA ILE A 300 -13.90 8.77 9.08
C ILE A 300 -13.04 9.78 9.84
N ARG A 301 -13.37 9.97 11.12
CA ARG A 301 -12.61 10.85 12.01
C ARG A 301 -11.30 10.18 12.43
N SER A 302 -10.19 10.89 12.31
CA SER A 302 -8.90 10.54 12.89
C SER A 302 -9.02 10.57 14.43
N PRO A 303 -8.83 9.44 15.14
CA PRO A 303 -9.17 9.37 16.57
C PRO A 303 -8.42 10.37 17.44
N LEU A 304 -7.14 10.60 17.14
CA LEU A 304 -6.24 11.47 17.90
C LEU A 304 -6.21 12.92 17.40
N ALA A 305 -6.98 13.27 16.37
CA ALA A 305 -6.97 14.62 15.85
C ALA A 305 -7.76 15.58 16.74
N GLU A 306 -7.25 16.80 16.88
CA GLU A 306 -7.98 17.90 17.50
C GLU A 306 -9.23 18.26 16.68
N LYS A 307 -10.25 18.78 17.36
CA LYS A 307 -11.50 19.20 16.72
C LYS A 307 -11.21 20.35 15.75
N ASN A 308 -11.74 20.26 14.52
CA ASN A 308 -11.53 21.23 13.44
C ASN A 308 -10.08 21.33 12.91
N ALA A 309 -9.18 20.44 13.33
CA ALA A 309 -7.85 20.36 12.74
C ALA A 309 -7.93 19.92 11.27
N TYR A 310 -6.95 20.33 10.46
CA TYR A 310 -6.94 20.02 9.02
C TYR A 310 -6.95 18.50 8.74
N ASN A 311 -6.34 17.70 9.64
CA ASN A 311 -6.22 16.25 9.55
C ASN A 311 -7.38 15.48 10.21
N GLU A 312 -8.38 16.17 10.78
CA GLU A 312 -9.47 15.54 11.56
C GLU A 312 -10.19 14.44 10.78
N TRP A 313 -10.28 14.57 9.46
CA TRP A 313 -11.06 13.68 8.60
C TRP A 313 -10.21 12.91 7.59
N ASN A 314 -8.88 12.97 7.69
CA ASN A 314 -7.95 12.35 6.74
C ASN A 314 -8.11 10.84 6.64
N TYR A 315 -8.55 10.17 7.73
CA TYR A 315 -8.82 8.73 7.71
C TYR A 315 -10.00 8.36 6.80
N SER A 316 -10.73 9.33 6.25
CA SER A 316 -11.69 9.08 5.15
C SER A 316 -11.02 8.45 3.93
N LYS A 317 -9.69 8.63 3.74
CA LYS A 317 -8.88 7.94 2.72
C LYS A 317 -8.98 6.42 2.83
N LEU A 318 -9.21 5.85 4.02
CA LEU A 318 -9.38 4.41 4.20
C LEU A 318 -10.57 3.82 3.43
N ARG A 319 -11.57 4.64 3.07
CA ARG A 319 -12.73 4.21 2.27
C ARG A 319 -12.36 3.67 0.88
N ILE A 320 -11.15 3.93 0.39
CA ILE A 320 -10.69 3.41 -0.91
C ILE A 320 -10.61 1.87 -0.92
N TRP A 321 -10.39 1.23 0.24
CA TRP A 321 -10.41 -0.24 0.34
C TRP A 321 -11.81 -0.84 0.17
N GLN A 322 -12.88 -0.05 0.28
CA GLN A 322 -14.26 -0.51 0.06
C GLN A 322 -14.69 -0.43 -1.42
N LEU A 323 -13.76 -0.19 -2.34
CA LEU A 323 -13.99 -0.17 -3.79
C LEU A 323 -13.85 -1.58 -4.40
N THR A 324 -14.46 -2.58 -3.77
CA THR A 324 -14.31 -4.01 -4.11
C THR A 324 -14.92 -4.41 -5.45
N GLN A 325 -15.53 -3.47 -6.18
CA GLN A 325 -15.90 -3.68 -7.58
C GLN A 325 -14.71 -3.59 -8.55
N TYR A 326 -13.54 -3.15 -8.05
CA TYR A 326 -12.28 -3.09 -8.78
C TYR A 326 -11.27 -4.08 -8.19
N ASP A 327 -10.46 -4.68 -9.06
CA ASP A 327 -9.38 -5.59 -8.68
C ASP A 327 -8.18 -4.81 -8.15
N LYS A 328 -7.85 -3.69 -8.80
CA LYS A 328 -6.77 -2.77 -8.43
C LYS A 328 -7.18 -1.33 -8.66
N ILE A 329 -6.70 -0.44 -7.80
CA ILE A 329 -6.87 1.00 -7.95
C ILE A 329 -5.54 1.71 -7.79
N ILE A 330 -5.33 2.79 -8.55
CA ILE A 330 -4.30 3.79 -8.24
C ILE A 330 -5.02 4.97 -7.58
N PHE A 331 -4.83 5.09 -6.27
CA PHE A 331 -5.26 6.27 -5.54
C PHE A 331 -4.32 7.43 -5.84
N ILE A 332 -4.88 8.62 -6.11
CA ILE A 332 -4.17 9.85 -6.39
C ILE A 332 -4.83 11.00 -5.62
N ASP A 333 -4.07 11.70 -4.78
CA ASP A 333 -4.55 12.93 -4.12
C ASP A 333 -4.92 14.00 -5.17
N SER A 334 -5.95 14.79 -4.87
CA SER A 334 -6.51 15.77 -5.81
C SER A 334 -5.61 16.98 -6.11
N ASP A 335 -4.41 17.03 -5.52
CA ASP A 335 -3.36 18.00 -5.77
C ASP A 335 -2.20 17.44 -6.61
N LEU A 336 -2.45 16.36 -7.35
CA LEU A 336 -1.58 15.89 -8.41
C LEU A 336 -2.16 16.18 -9.80
N VAL A 337 -1.27 16.25 -10.80
CA VAL A 337 -1.64 16.13 -12.22
C VAL A 337 -0.77 15.08 -12.90
N ILE A 338 -1.37 14.34 -13.82
CA ILE A 338 -0.72 13.29 -14.61
C ILE A 338 -0.30 13.86 -15.97
N LEU A 339 0.99 13.80 -16.29
CA LEU A 339 1.59 14.34 -17.52
C LEU A 339 1.82 13.27 -18.59
N LYS A 340 1.88 11.99 -18.19
CA LYS A 340 2.10 10.84 -19.05
C LYS A 340 1.23 9.69 -18.57
N ASN A 341 0.80 8.82 -19.49
CA ASN A 341 -0.02 7.66 -19.14
C ASN A 341 0.74 6.76 -18.15
N ILE A 342 0.06 6.32 -17.09
CA ILE A 342 0.62 5.44 -16.05
C ILE A 342 -0.20 4.15 -15.90
N ASP A 343 -0.96 3.76 -16.91
CA ASP A 343 -1.79 2.54 -16.91
C ASP A 343 -0.93 1.27 -16.74
N GLU A 344 0.32 1.28 -17.19
CA GLU A 344 1.24 0.14 -17.03
C GLU A 344 1.55 -0.18 -15.56
N PHE A 345 1.36 0.78 -14.64
CA PHE A 345 1.68 0.60 -13.23
C PHE A 345 0.59 -0.15 -12.44
N PHE A 346 -0.56 -0.45 -13.05
CA PHE A 346 -1.53 -1.39 -12.48
C PHE A 346 -0.99 -2.84 -12.39
N GLU A 347 0.13 -3.14 -13.05
CA GLU A 347 0.77 -4.47 -12.97
C GLU A 347 1.39 -4.79 -11.60
N TYR A 348 1.73 -3.78 -10.79
CA TYR A 348 2.33 -3.97 -9.46
C TYR A 348 1.32 -4.53 -8.45
N PRO A 349 1.75 -5.09 -7.32
CA PRO A 349 0.83 -5.50 -6.24
C PRO A 349 0.62 -4.41 -5.19
N GLN A 350 -0.43 -4.53 -4.37
CA GLN A 350 -0.59 -3.69 -3.16
C GLN A 350 0.52 -3.99 -2.15
N LEU A 351 1.11 -3.08 -1.38
CA LEU A 351 1.02 -1.64 -1.50
C LEU A 351 2.25 -1.21 -2.28
N SER A 352 2.04 -0.59 -3.45
CA SER A 352 3.12 0.01 -4.22
C SER A 352 2.94 1.52 -4.21
N ALA A 353 4.00 2.25 -3.87
CA ALA A 353 3.96 3.69 -3.70
C ALA A 353 5.33 4.31 -4.00
N VAL A 354 5.41 5.63 -4.07
CA VAL A 354 6.67 6.35 -4.23
C VAL A 354 7.27 6.63 -2.85
N GLY A 355 8.59 6.45 -2.74
CA GLY A 355 9.31 6.73 -1.50
C GLY A 355 9.24 8.18 -1.07
N ASN A 356 9.30 8.37 0.25
CA ASN A 356 9.43 9.64 0.93
C ASN A 356 10.64 9.56 1.88
N ASN A 357 10.78 10.49 2.82
CA ASN A 357 11.90 10.51 3.77
C ASN A 357 11.98 9.21 4.60
N GLN A 358 13.20 8.80 4.97
CA GLN A 358 13.47 7.58 5.76
C GLN A 358 12.94 6.30 5.08
N VAL A 359 12.30 5.40 5.84
CA VAL A 359 11.79 4.09 5.37
C VAL A 359 10.38 4.18 4.77
N LEU A 360 9.85 5.39 4.60
CA LEU A 360 8.43 5.66 4.46
C LEU A 360 8.04 5.96 3.02
N PHE A 361 6.79 5.69 2.65
CA PHE A 361 6.21 6.10 1.38
C PHE A 361 5.35 7.35 1.50
N ASN A 362 5.19 8.05 0.37
CA ASN A 362 4.24 9.15 0.23
C ASN A 362 2.86 8.58 -0.15
N SER A 363 1.81 8.99 0.57
CA SER A 363 0.45 8.47 0.37
C SER A 363 -0.39 9.24 -0.67
N GLY A 364 0.24 10.16 -1.40
CA GLY A 364 -0.37 10.94 -2.48
C GLY A 364 -0.58 10.15 -3.76
N LEU A 365 0.20 9.10 -3.99
CA LEU A 365 -0.04 8.11 -5.04
C LEU A 365 0.25 6.69 -4.51
N MET A 366 -0.75 5.82 -4.53
CA MET A 366 -0.64 4.44 -4.06
C MET A 366 -1.42 3.48 -4.95
N LEU A 367 -0.82 2.35 -5.29
CA LEU A 367 -1.53 1.21 -5.86
C LEU A 367 -2.05 0.30 -4.75
N ILE A 368 -3.35 0.05 -4.78
CA ILE A 368 -4.11 -0.66 -3.74
C ILE A 368 -4.96 -1.77 -4.37
N GLU A 369 -5.19 -2.84 -3.61
CA GLU A 369 -6.11 -3.94 -3.93
C GLU A 369 -7.30 -3.85 -2.96
N PRO A 370 -8.44 -3.28 -3.38
CA PRO A 370 -9.57 -3.08 -2.48
C PRO A 370 -10.05 -4.37 -1.81
N SER A 371 -10.29 -4.30 -0.50
CA SER A 371 -10.81 -5.39 0.32
C SER A 371 -11.55 -4.83 1.53
N ASN A 372 -12.78 -5.30 1.75
CA ASN A 372 -13.52 -4.99 2.97
C ASN A 372 -12.84 -5.56 4.21
N CYS A 373 -12.16 -6.71 4.11
CA CYS A 373 -11.41 -7.27 5.22
C CYS A 373 -10.25 -6.36 5.64
N VAL A 374 -9.49 -5.85 4.65
CA VAL A 374 -8.40 -4.90 4.90
C VAL A 374 -8.93 -3.59 5.46
N PHE A 375 -10.06 -3.09 4.94
CA PHE A 375 -10.75 -1.92 5.51
C PHE A 375 -11.10 -2.12 6.99
N GLU A 376 -11.77 -3.21 7.36
CA GLU A 376 -12.16 -3.48 8.75
C GLU A 376 -10.95 -3.60 9.67
N MET A 377 -9.86 -4.19 9.20
CA MET A 377 -8.61 -4.25 9.96
C MET A 377 -7.99 -2.87 10.16
N LEU A 378 -7.90 -2.04 9.11
CA LEU A 378 -7.44 -0.65 9.22
C LEU A 378 -8.32 0.13 10.20
N MET A 379 -9.63 -0.09 10.14
CA MET A 379 -10.60 0.53 11.03
C MET A 379 -10.44 0.09 12.49
N LYS A 380 -10.02 -1.15 12.78
CA LYS A 380 -9.67 -1.59 14.13
C LYS A 380 -8.35 -0.97 14.60
N LYS A 381 -7.33 -0.98 13.74
CA LYS A 381 -5.98 -0.45 14.03
C LYS A 381 -5.94 1.06 14.21
N ARG A 382 -6.94 1.81 13.72
CA ARG A 382 -7.02 3.28 13.82
C ARG A 382 -6.87 3.81 15.25
N TYR A 383 -7.24 3.01 16.25
CA TYR A 383 -7.17 3.36 17.67
C TYR A 383 -5.87 2.95 18.36
N SER A 384 -5.13 1.98 17.81
CA SER A 384 -3.92 1.44 18.41
C SER A 384 -2.64 1.90 17.71
N LEU A 385 -2.69 2.19 16.40
CA LEU A 385 -1.54 2.72 15.68
C LEU A 385 -1.48 4.24 15.78
N ILE A 386 -0.33 4.75 16.23
CA ILE A 386 -0.06 6.17 16.33
C ILE A 386 0.47 6.67 14.98
N SER A 387 -0.27 7.56 14.33
CA SER A 387 0.20 8.24 13.11
C SER A 387 1.30 9.24 13.46
N TYR A 388 2.51 9.06 12.91
CA TYR A 388 3.66 9.92 13.22
C TYR A 388 3.46 11.40 12.84
N ASN A 389 2.55 11.71 11.91
CA ASN A 389 2.20 13.07 11.49
C ASN A 389 0.74 13.43 11.76
N GLY A 390 0.00 12.57 12.47
CA GLY A 390 -1.43 12.72 12.75
C GLY A 390 -2.36 12.57 11.52
N GLY A 391 -1.82 12.39 10.32
CA GLY A 391 -2.58 12.24 9.07
C GLY A 391 -2.69 10.79 8.61
N ASP A 392 -3.30 10.61 7.43
CA ASP A 392 -3.44 9.32 6.74
C ASP A 392 -2.08 8.73 6.34
N GLN A 393 -1.14 9.54 5.82
CA GLN A 393 0.19 9.04 5.45
C GLN A 393 0.90 8.38 6.63
N GLY A 394 0.87 9.01 7.80
CA GLY A 394 1.53 8.46 8.98
C GLY A 394 0.88 7.18 9.46
N PHE A 395 -0.46 7.13 9.44
CA PHE A 395 -1.19 5.92 9.79
C PHE A 395 -0.90 4.75 8.82
N LEU A 396 -0.92 5.03 7.52
CA LEU A 396 -0.71 4.01 6.50
C LEU A 396 0.71 3.44 6.49
N ASN A 397 1.73 4.24 6.82
CA ASN A 397 3.12 3.76 6.95
C ASN A 397 3.35 2.88 8.20
N GLU A 398 2.56 3.05 9.25
CA GLU A 398 2.58 2.16 10.41
C GLU A 398 1.71 0.91 10.19
N ALA A 399 0.68 1.01 9.34
CA ALA A 399 -0.15 -0.13 8.97
C ALA A 399 0.57 -1.05 7.97
N PHE A 400 1.14 -0.50 6.89
CA PHE A 400 1.82 -1.24 5.83
C PHE A 400 3.33 -0.99 5.90
N THR A 401 4.05 -1.81 6.67
CA THR A 401 5.51 -1.64 6.78
C THR A 401 6.24 -2.28 5.62
N TRP A 402 5.68 -3.34 5.03
CA TRP A 402 6.21 -3.95 3.82
C TRP A 402 5.48 -3.45 2.57
N TRP A 403 6.15 -2.58 1.81
CA TRP A 403 5.63 -1.93 0.60
C TRP A 403 6.68 -1.96 -0.52
N HIS A 404 6.25 -1.72 -1.76
CA HIS A 404 7.11 -1.78 -2.94
C HIS A 404 7.32 -0.41 -3.59
N ARG A 405 8.58 -0.11 -3.94
CA ARG A 405 8.96 1.20 -4.48
C ARG A 405 8.59 1.33 -5.96
N LEU A 406 7.81 2.37 -6.23
CA LEU A 406 7.59 2.95 -7.55
C LEU A 406 8.60 4.06 -7.81
N GLN A 407 8.83 4.35 -9.10
CA GLN A 407 9.76 5.41 -9.53
C GLN A 407 9.34 6.77 -8.98
N THR A 408 10.31 7.58 -8.55
CA THR A 408 10.09 8.93 -8.02
C THR A 408 9.32 9.83 -9.00
N LYS A 409 9.50 9.60 -10.31
CA LYS A 409 8.82 10.33 -11.39
C LYS A 409 7.29 10.15 -11.41
N LEU A 410 6.74 9.14 -10.72
CA LEU A 410 5.30 8.90 -10.60
C LEU A 410 4.61 9.76 -9.56
N ASN A 411 5.36 10.29 -8.59
CA ASN A 411 4.85 11.18 -7.56
C ASN A 411 5.93 12.23 -7.28
N TYR A 412 6.23 13.05 -8.29
CA TYR A 412 7.27 14.05 -8.16
C TYR A 412 6.78 15.19 -7.25
N LEU A 413 7.27 15.20 -6.01
CA LEU A 413 6.96 16.25 -5.05
C LEU A 413 7.53 17.58 -5.55
N LYS A 414 6.67 18.61 -5.65
CA LYS A 414 7.08 20.00 -5.91
C LYS A 414 7.74 20.56 -4.65
N ASN A 415 8.94 20.07 -4.34
CA ASN A 415 9.77 20.42 -3.19
C ASN A 415 11.23 20.57 -3.65
N TYR A 416 11.81 21.73 -3.42
CA TYR A 416 13.16 22.10 -3.83
C TYR A 416 13.96 22.50 -2.58
N GLU A 417 14.45 21.49 -1.87
CA GLU A 417 15.22 21.69 -0.63
C GLU A 417 16.66 22.17 -0.87
N ASN A 418 17.15 22.03 -2.11
CA ASN A 418 18.48 22.47 -2.47
C ASN A 418 18.54 24.00 -2.55
N VAL A 419 19.17 24.61 -1.55
CA VAL A 419 19.36 26.07 -1.45
C VAL A 419 20.09 26.68 -2.66
N ASN A 420 20.88 25.88 -3.38
CA ASN A 420 21.60 26.35 -4.58
C ASN A 420 20.73 26.34 -5.85
N ASP A 421 19.60 25.61 -5.87
CA ASP A 421 18.65 25.70 -6.97
C ASP A 421 17.72 26.89 -6.72
N THR A 422 18.00 28.02 -7.36
CA THR A 422 17.17 29.23 -7.21
C THR A 422 16.05 29.32 -8.24
N LYS A 423 16.04 28.44 -9.23
CA LYS A 423 15.08 28.48 -10.35
C LYS A 423 13.96 27.43 -10.20
N HIS A 424 14.19 26.39 -9.40
CA HIS A 424 13.22 25.35 -9.10
C HIS A 424 12.61 24.75 -10.38
N VAL A 425 13.47 24.40 -11.34
CA VAL A 425 13.01 23.92 -12.65
C VAL A 425 12.61 22.45 -12.55
N LEU A 426 11.38 22.16 -12.95
CA LEU A 426 10.84 20.82 -13.03
C LEU A 426 11.66 19.97 -14.02
N PRO A 427 12.09 18.76 -13.64
CA PRO A 427 12.73 17.84 -14.56
C PRO A 427 11.86 17.53 -15.78
N GLY A 428 12.47 17.41 -16.96
CA GLY A 428 11.75 17.31 -18.22
C GLY A 428 10.90 16.04 -18.42
N SER A 429 11.14 14.97 -17.64
CA SER A 429 10.53 13.65 -17.85
C SER A 429 9.92 13.08 -16.56
N VAL A 430 8.95 13.78 -16.00
CA VAL A 430 8.12 13.25 -14.89
C VAL A 430 6.77 12.74 -15.41
N PHE A 431 6.20 11.71 -14.76
CA PHE A 431 4.87 11.18 -15.08
C PHE A 431 3.77 11.95 -14.36
N ALA A 432 4.01 12.40 -13.13
CA ALA A 432 3.08 13.22 -12.38
C ALA A 432 3.82 14.28 -11.55
N ILE A 433 3.11 15.35 -11.19
CA ILE A 433 3.58 16.38 -10.26
C ILE A 433 2.63 16.42 -9.06
N HIS A 434 3.18 16.40 -7.85
CA HIS A 434 2.44 16.60 -6.61
C HIS A 434 2.70 18.00 -6.04
N TYR A 435 1.66 18.83 -6.08
CA TYR A 435 1.78 20.25 -5.76
C TYR A 435 1.72 20.50 -4.26
N LEU A 436 2.88 20.60 -3.60
CA LEU A 436 2.97 21.08 -2.22
C LEU A 436 2.85 22.61 -2.13
N GLY A 437 2.67 23.13 -0.91
CA GLY A 437 2.43 24.55 -0.65
C GLY A 437 1.05 25.03 -1.14
N LEU A 438 1.01 26.26 -1.65
CA LEU A 438 -0.18 26.82 -2.31
C LEU A 438 -0.43 26.09 -3.63
N LYS A 439 -1.67 25.66 -3.85
CA LYS A 439 -2.08 24.92 -5.04
C LYS A 439 -2.21 25.84 -6.25
N PRO A 440 -1.93 25.38 -7.48
CA PRO A 440 -1.90 26.23 -8.68
C PRO A 440 -3.18 27.02 -8.92
N TRP A 441 -4.36 26.42 -8.70
CA TRP A 441 -5.65 27.07 -8.87
C TRP A 441 -5.94 28.19 -7.85
N MET A 442 -5.16 28.25 -6.76
CA MET A 442 -5.23 29.30 -5.75
C MET A 442 -4.30 30.48 -6.04
N CYS A 443 -3.48 30.40 -7.08
CA CYS A 443 -2.61 31.47 -7.55
C CYS A 443 -3.19 32.08 -8.84
N TYR A 444 -2.71 33.26 -9.22
CA TYR A 444 -2.87 33.72 -10.59
C TYR A 444 -2.09 32.83 -11.55
N ARG A 445 -2.53 32.80 -12.81
CA ARG A 445 -1.88 32.01 -13.86
C ARG A 445 -0.49 32.50 -14.26
N ASP A 446 -0.16 33.75 -13.94
CA ASP A 446 1.03 34.43 -14.45
C ASP A 446 2.34 33.88 -13.86
N TYR A 447 2.34 33.44 -12.59
CA TYR A 447 3.49 32.82 -11.89
C TYR A 447 3.03 32.02 -10.66
N ASP A 448 3.92 31.20 -10.10
CA ASP A 448 3.64 30.45 -8.87
C ASP A 448 3.64 31.40 -7.65
N CYS A 449 2.46 31.65 -7.07
CA CYS A 449 2.33 32.55 -5.92
C CYS A 449 2.97 32.03 -4.62
N ASN A 450 3.53 30.81 -4.61
CA ASN A 450 4.43 30.38 -3.53
C ASN A 450 5.70 31.26 -3.44
N TRP A 451 6.12 31.93 -4.52
CA TRP A 451 7.23 32.90 -4.48
C TRP A 451 6.97 34.08 -3.55
N ASP A 452 5.70 34.48 -3.38
CA ASP A 452 5.29 35.61 -2.53
C ASP A 452 5.32 35.30 -1.02
N LYS A 453 5.75 34.09 -0.63
CA LYS A 453 5.75 33.62 0.75
C LYS A 453 7.07 32.95 1.12
N LEU A 454 7.79 33.55 2.06
CA LEU A 454 9.11 33.08 2.48
C LEU A 454 9.11 31.59 2.90
N ASP A 455 8.14 31.19 3.72
CA ASP A 455 7.96 29.82 4.23
C ASP A 455 7.45 28.82 3.16
N HIS A 456 7.05 29.29 1.98
CA HIS A 456 6.57 28.45 0.88
C HIS A 456 7.52 28.42 -0.33
N ARG A 457 8.63 29.17 -0.30
CA ARG A 457 9.55 29.27 -1.44
C ARG A 457 10.10 27.92 -1.89
N LEU A 458 10.36 27.00 -0.95
CA LEU A 458 10.81 25.63 -1.26
C LEU A 458 9.79 24.83 -2.09
N PHE A 459 8.53 25.27 -2.16
CA PHE A 459 7.50 24.70 -3.02
C PHE A 459 7.23 25.53 -4.29
N ALA A 460 7.91 26.66 -4.50
CA ALA A 460 7.64 27.55 -5.61
C ALA A 460 8.29 27.04 -6.90
N SER A 461 7.54 26.94 -7.99
CA SER A 461 8.10 26.60 -9.31
C SER A 461 7.19 27.04 -10.43
N ASP A 462 7.64 28.04 -11.20
CA ASP A 462 6.92 28.51 -12.39
C ASP A 462 6.82 27.44 -13.47
N SER A 463 7.84 26.58 -13.58
CA SER A 463 7.84 25.49 -14.55
C SER A 463 6.79 24.43 -14.22
N ALA A 464 6.60 24.08 -12.94
CA ALA A 464 5.55 23.18 -12.49
C ALA A 464 4.17 23.85 -12.57
N HIS A 465 4.07 25.13 -12.22
CA HIS A 465 2.85 25.93 -12.32
C HIS A 465 2.33 25.98 -13.76
N LYS A 466 3.23 26.24 -14.72
CA LYS A 466 2.91 26.24 -16.15
C LYS A 466 2.38 24.89 -16.64
N LYS A 467 2.85 23.76 -16.07
CA LYS A 467 2.32 22.43 -16.42
C LYS A 467 0.87 22.26 -15.97
N TRP A 468 0.51 22.74 -14.79
CA TRP A 468 -0.87 22.73 -14.32
C TRP A 468 -1.76 23.58 -15.23
N TRP A 469 -1.31 24.78 -15.60
CA TRP A 469 -2.06 25.68 -16.49
C TRP A 469 -2.24 25.12 -17.90
N ARG A 470 -1.31 24.29 -18.40
CA ARG A 470 -1.51 23.58 -19.66
C ARG A 470 -2.65 22.57 -19.60
N VAL A 471 -2.80 21.86 -18.48
CA VAL A 471 -3.95 20.96 -18.27
C VAL A 471 -5.25 21.76 -18.23
N TYR A 472 -5.24 22.89 -17.50
CA TYR A 472 -6.37 23.80 -17.43
C TYR A 472 -6.74 24.39 -18.79
N ASP A 473 -5.78 24.84 -19.60
CA ASP A 473 -6.06 25.44 -20.90
C ASP A 473 -6.61 24.40 -21.91
N ALA A 474 -6.26 23.12 -21.73
CA ALA A 474 -6.70 22.02 -22.58
C ALA A 474 -8.04 21.40 -22.17
N MET A 475 -8.57 21.69 -20.96
CA MET A 475 -9.84 21.12 -20.52
C MET A 475 -11.05 21.83 -21.17
N PRO A 476 -12.22 21.18 -21.24
CA PRO A 476 -13.42 21.83 -21.77
C PRO A 476 -13.77 23.13 -21.06
N LYS A 477 -14.08 24.19 -21.81
CA LYS A 477 -14.44 25.53 -21.28
C LYS A 477 -15.52 25.51 -20.19
N ARG A 478 -16.47 24.58 -20.27
CA ARG A 478 -17.54 24.40 -19.26
C ARG A 478 -17.01 24.06 -17.86
N LEU A 479 -15.77 23.56 -17.76
CA LEU A 479 -15.14 23.19 -16.49
C LEU A 479 -14.35 24.35 -15.86
N HIS A 480 -14.05 25.41 -16.62
CA HIS A 480 -13.20 26.51 -16.17
C HIS A 480 -13.78 27.23 -14.95
N GLY A 481 -15.10 27.43 -14.93
CA GLY A 481 -15.78 28.14 -13.83
C GLY A 481 -15.72 27.42 -12.47
N PHE A 482 -15.31 26.15 -12.42
CA PHE A 482 -15.07 25.45 -11.14
C PHE A 482 -13.71 25.78 -10.52
N CYS A 483 -12.89 26.54 -11.24
CA CYS A 483 -11.55 26.98 -10.86
C CYS A 483 -11.45 28.51 -10.75
N ASP A 484 -12.59 29.21 -10.74
CA ASP A 484 -12.64 30.66 -10.56
C ASP A 484 -12.12 31.07 -9.18
N LEU A 485 -11.52 32.25 -9.12
CA LEU A 485 -11.09 32.83 -7.86
C LEU A 485 -12.29 33.45 -7.15
N SER A 486 -12.49 33.09 -5.88
CA SER A 486 -13.40 33.85 -5.03
C SER A 486 -12.79 35.21 -4.67
N LYS A 487 -13.62 36.17 -4.27
CA LYS A 487 -13.15 37.48 -3.75
C LYS A 487 -12.15 37.33 -2.61
N SER A 488 -12.34 36.35 -1.73
CA SER A 488 -11.42 36.11 -0.62
C SER A 488 -10.08 35.52 -1.07
N MET A 489 -10.07 34.67 -2.10
CA MET A 489 -8.84 34.15 -2.70
C MET A 489 -8.04 35.26 -3.39
N ASP A 490 -8.70 36.09 -4.20
CA ASP A 490 -8.09 37.24 -4.88
C ASP A 490 -7.46 38.23 -3.89
N LEU A 491 -8.21 38.63 -2.85
CA LEU A 491 -7.69 39.49 -1.77
C LEU A 491 -6.48 38.86 -1.06
N ARG A 492 -6.48 37.54 -0.84
CA ARG A 492 -5.35 36.83 -0.23
C ARG A 492 -4.11 36.87 -1.14
N ILE A 493 -4.27 36.66 -2.45
CA ILE A 493 -3.15 36.72 -3.41
C ILE A 493 -2.57 38.15 -3.39
N LYS A 494 -3.41 39.17 -3.54
CA LYS A 494 -2.99 40.59 -3.51
C LYS A 494 -2.26 40.95 -2.21
N LYS A 495 -2.74 40.45 -1.07
CA LYS A 495 -2.11 40.66 0.24
C LYS A 495 -0.70 40.07 0.31
N TRP A 496 -0.50 38.83 -0.13
CA TRP A 496 0.83 38.21 -0.09
C TRP A 496 1.80 38.85 -1.06
N ARG A 497 1.32 39.19 -2.26
CA ARG A 497 2.11 39.93 -3.24
C ARG A 497 2.61 41.28 -2.71
N ARG A 498 1.74 42.06 -2.04
CA ARG A 498 2.15 43.32 -1.39
C ARG A 498 3.18 43.08 -0.28
N ARG A 499 3.00 42.01 0.52
CA ARG A 499 3.99 41.66 1.56
C ARG A 499 5.35 41.30 0.97
N ALA A 500 5.39 40.61 -0.17
CA ALA A 500 6.63 40.31 -0.87
C ALA A 500 7.30 41.56 -1.44
N GLU A 501 6.51 42.52 -1.94
CA GLU A 501 6.96 43.86 -2.36
C GLU A 501 7.55 44.65 -1.18
N ASP A 502 6.78 44.80 -0.10
CA ASP A 502 7.20 45.53 1.11
C ASP A 502 8.48 44.93 1.73
N ALA A 503 8.64 43.60 1.63
CA ALA A 503 9.81 42.88 2.11
C ALA A 503 10.98 42.85 1.12
N GLY A 504 10.83 43.42 -0.09
CA GLY A 504 11.89 43.50 -1.09
C GLY A 504 12.40 42.13 -1.55
N PHE A 505 11.49 41.17 -1.79
CA PHE A 505 11.87 39.82 -2.19
C PHE A 505 12.72 39.80 -3.48
N PRO A 506 13.92 39.20 -3.47
CA PRO A 506 14.92 39.35 -4.55
C PRO A 506 14.56 38.61 -5.84
N ASP A 507 13.63 37.67 -5.80
CA ASP A 507 13.11 36.98 -6.99
C ASP A 507 12.18 37.87 -7.84
N GLU A 508 11.71 38.99 -7.27
CA GLU A 508 10.88 40.01 -7.91
C GLU A 508 9.59 39.51 -8.60
N HIS A 509 9.08 38.30 -8.29
CA HIS A 509 7.85 37.79 -8.90
C HIS A 509 6.63 38.70 -8.60
N TRP A 510 6.66 39.39 -7.47
CA TRP A 510 5.68 40.41 -7.09
C TRP A 510 5.64 41.64 -8.02
N LYS A 511 6.58 41.77 -8.98
CA LYS A 511 6.52 42.77 -10.06
C LYS A 511 5.84 42.27 -11.34
N ILE A 512 5.65 40.96 -11.51
CA ILE A 512 5.08 40.36 -12.74
C ILE A 512 3.65 40.84 -12.97
N LYS A 513 3.38 41.53 -14.09
CA LYS A 513 2.03 42.05 -14.39
C LYS A 513 1.00 40.92 -14.48
N VAL A 514 -0.04 41.00 -13.63
CA VAL A 514 -1.14 40.01 -13.59
C VAL A 514 -2.04 40.18 -14.82
N LYS A 515 -2.20 39.10 -15.59
CA LYS A 515 -3.10 39.02 -16.76
C LYS A 515 -4.17 37.95 -16.60
N ASP A 516 -4.19 37.25 -15.46
CA ASP A 516 -5.24 36.27 -15.16
C ASP A 516 -6.64 36.89 -15.25
N PRO A 517 -7.53 36.40 -16.14
CA PRO A 517 -8.88 36.95 -16.26
C PRO A 517 -9.72 36.75 -14.99
N ARG A 518 -9.39 35.76 -14.15
CA ARG A 518 -10.12 35.46 -12.90
C ARG A 518 -9.97 36.54 -11.83
N GLN A 519 -9.11 37.54 -12.04
CA GLN A 519 -8.96 38.69 -11.13
C GLN A 519 -10.15 39.69 -11.20
N HIS A 520 -10.97 39.58 -12.24
CA HIS A 520 -12.14 40.43 -12.48
C HIS A 520 -13.41 39.60 -12.21
N HIS A 521 -13.85 39.62 -10.95
CA HIS A 521 -14.99 38.85 -10.46
C HIS A 521 -16.32 39.24 -11.08
#